data_AF-A0A0F3L2L4-F1
#
_entry.id   AF-A0A0F3L2L4-F1
#
_cell.length_a   1.000
_cell.length_b   1.000
_cell.length_c   1.000
_cell.angle_alpha   90.00
_cell.angle_beta   90.00
_cell.angle_gamma   90.00
#
_symmetry.space_group_name_H-M   'P 1'
#
loop_
_entity.id
_entity.type
_entity.pdbx_description
1 polymer ?
#
loop_
_entity_poly.entity_id
_entity_poly.type
_entity_poly.pdbx_seq_one_letter_code
_entity_poly.pdbx_strand_id
1 'polypeptide(L)'
;MRLLPIALLCLVATPACATITCNAERYVFGNHHFPSHDEAMAQCLKEEASMTHAETGAYEHGTGCHDVGAVGEHDGWRYGRVATAVIARESGETYTFEGLWMCKPVAD
;
A
#
# COMPACT_ATOMS: atom_id res chain seq x y z
N MET A 1 38.73 21.82 31.09
CA MET A 1 38.30 20.49 30.58
C MET A 1 36.97 20.67 29.88
N ARG A 2 36.93 20.46 28.56
CA ARG A 2 35.71 20.54 27.74
C ARG A 2 35.10 19.13 27.69
N LEU A 3 33.87 18.97 28.19
CA LEU A 3 33.10 17.73 28.05
C LEU A 3 32.17 17.89 26.85
N LEU A 4 32.36 17.04 25.83
CA LEU A 4 31.54 16.96 24.61
C LEU A 4 30.16 16.34 24.92
N PRO A 5 29.09 16.76 24.23
CA PRO A 5 27.78 16.13 24.35
C PRO A 5 27.74 14.86 23.49
N ILE A 6 27.34 13.73 24.09
CA ILE A 6 27.07 12.48 23.39
C ILE A 6 25.72 12.64 22.69
N ALA A 7 25.74 12.89 21.38
CA ALA A 7 24.56 12.82 20.54
C ALA A 7 24.19 11.35 20.31
N LEU A 8 23.13 10.90 20.98
CA LEU A 8 22.53 9.59 20.78
C LEU A 8 21.80 9.59 19.43
N LEU A 9 22.45 9.09 18.38
CA LEU A 9 21.80 8.79 17.11
C LEU A 9 20.79 7.64 17.34
N CYS A 10 19.51 7.97 17.44
CA CYS A 10 18.44 7.00 17.23
C CYS A 10 18.46 6.56 15.76
N LEU A 11 19.10 5.42 15.48
CA LEU A 11 18.87 4.70 14.22
C LEU A 11 17.43 4.22 14.21
N VAL A 12 16.55 4.97 13.56
CA VAL A 12 15.24 4.48 13.16
C VAL A 12 15.47 3.38 12.12
N ALA A 13 15.34 2.13 12.54
CA ALA A 13 15.26 1.00 11.64
C ALA A 13 13.99 1.20 10.80
N THR A 14 14.14 1.66 9.56
CA THR A 14 13.05 1.65 8.59
C THR A 14 12.63 0.20 8.41
N PRO A 15 11.35 -0.17 8.64
CA PRO A 15 10.90 -1.51 8.32
C PRO A 15 11.18 -1.74 6.84
N ALA A 16 11.98 -2.75 6.53
CA ALA A 16 12.16 -3.18 5.16
C ALA A 16 10.78 -3.65 4.68
N CYS A 17 10.11 -2.85 3.84
CA CYS A 17 8.95 -3.30 3.11
C CYS A 17 9.41 -4.49 2.27
N ALA A 18 9.04 -5.70 2.70
CA ALA A 18 9.31 -6.90 1.92
C ALA A 18 8.50 -6.76 0.62
N THR A 19 9.18 -6.44 -0.47
CA THR A 19 8.57 -6.33 -1.80
C THR A 19 8.09 -7.71 -2.23
N ILE A 20 6.78 -7.86 -2.45
CA ILE A 20 6.18 -9.10 -2.95
C ILE A 20 6.36 -9.16 -4.46
N THR A 21 7.28 -9.99 -4.93
CA THR A 21 7.45 -10.19 -6.38
C THR A 21 6.46 -11.24 -6.86
N CYS A 22 5.42 -10.79 -7.54
CA CYS A 22 4.38 -11.65 -8.12
C CYS A 22 4.76 -12.07 -9.54
N ASN A 23 4.39 -13.28 -9.93
CA ASN A 23 4.41 -13.66 -11.34
C ASN A 23 3.23 -13.00 -12.10
N ALA A 24 3.13 -13.23 -13.41
CA ALA A 24 2.05 -12.68 -14.24
C ALA A 24 0.69 -13.39 -14.08
N GLU A 25 0.64 -14.47 -13.29
CA GLU A 25 -0.60 -15.19 -12.99
C GLU A 25 -1.42 -14.42 -11.95
N ARG A 26 -2.73 -14.42 -12.14
CA ARG A 26 -3.69 -13.86 -11.19
C ARG A 26 -4.64 -14.94 -10.73
N TYR A 27 -5.11 -14.78 -9.49
CA TYR A 27 -6.10 -15.67 -8.94
C TYR A 27 -7.49 -15.36 -9.48
N VAL A 28 -8.23 -16.40 -9.87
CA VAL A 28 -9.61 -16.30 -10.37
C VAL A 28 -10.53 -17.13 -9.47
N PHE A 29 -11.58 -16.50 -8.94
CA PHE A 29 -12.62 -17.17 -8.16
C PHE A 29 -14.01 -16.83 -8.72
N GLY A 30 -14.68 -17.85 -9.25
CA GLY A 30 -15.93 -17.64 -10.00
C GLY A 30 -15.70 -16.72 -11.18
N ASN A 31 -16.39 -15.57 -11.21
CA ASN A 31 -16.24 -14.53 -12.24
C ASN A 31 -15.33 -13.37 -11.81
N HIS A 32 -14.67 -13.47 -10.66
CA HIS A 32 -13.79 -12.43 -10.13
C HIS A 32 -12.33 -12.77 -10.38
N HIS A 33 -11.59 -11.76 -10.83
CA HIS A 33 -10.15 -11.83 -11.06
C HIS A 33 -9.47 -10.88 -10.09
N PHE A 34 -8.58 -11.41 -9.25
CA PHE A 34 -7.81 -10.59 -8.33
C PHE A 34 -6.54 -10.07 -9.01
N PRO A 35 -6.19 -8.79 -8.84
CA PRO A 35 -4.95 -8.26 -9.38
C PRO A 35 -3.74 -8.88 -8.69
N SER A 36 -2.58 -8.80 -9.35
CA SER A 36 -1.30 -8.97 -8.66
C SER A 36 -1.06 -7.84 -7.65
N HIS A 37 -0.04 -7.96 -6.79
CA HIS A 37 0.35 -6.90 -5.86
C HIS A 37 0.69 -5.59 -6.59
N ASP A 38 1.55 -5.66 -7.61
CA ASP A 38 1.93 -4.50 -8.42
C ASP A 38 0.73 -3.83 -9.11
N GLU A 39 -0.22 -4.64 -9.60
CA GLU A 39 -1.44 -4.14 -10.23
C GLU A 39 -2.34 -3.41 -9.25
N ALA A 40 -2.52 -3.97 -8.04
CA ALA A 40 -3.28 -3.32 -6.99
C ALA A 40 -2.62 -2.03 -6.53
N MET A 41 -1.29 -2.02 -6.37
CA MET A 41 -0.54 -0.82 -5.99
C MET A 41 -0.62 0.27 -7.08
N ALA A 42 -0.44 -0.10 -8.35
CA ALA A 42 -0.56 0.83 -9.46
C ALA A 42 -1.97 1.41 -9.59
N GLN A 43 -3.00 0.59 -9.39
CA GLN A 43 -4.39 1.04 -9.38
C GLN A 43 -4.66 1.98 -8.21
N CYS A 44 -4.17 1.65 -7.00
CA CYS A 44 -4.27 2.51 -5.83
C CYS A 44 -3.67 3.89 -6.11
N LEU A 45 -2.44 3.96 -6.64
CA LEU A 45 -1.75 5.23 -6.92
C LEU A 45 -2.52 6.08 -7.94
N LYS A 46 -3.11 5.43 -8.94
CA LYS A 46 -3.94 6.09 -9.96
C LYS A 46 -5.22 6.66 -9.35
N GLU A 47 -5.89 5.89 -8.50
CA GLU A 47 -7.11 6.31 -7.82
C GLU A 47 -6.84 7.43 -6.82
N GLU A 48 -5.78 7.31 -6.02
CA GLU A 48 -5.29 8.35 -5.13
C GLU A 48 -5.09 9.67 -5.89
N ALA A 49 -4.29 9.65 -6.97
CA ALA A 49 -4.03 10.85 -7.76
C ALA A 49 -5.31 11.47 -8.35
N SER A 50 -6.28 10.63 -8.75
CA SER A 50 -7.58 11.09 -9.23
C SER A 50 -8.42 11.71 -8.11
N MET A 51 -8.47 11.09 -6.93
CA MET A 51 -9.24 11.54 -5.77
C MET A 51 -8.67 12.83 -5.17
N THR A 52 -7.34 12.99 -5.21
CA THR A 52 -6.62 14.12 -4.60
C THR A 52 -6.19 15.18 -5.61
N HIS A 53 -6.70 15.14 -6.84
CA HIS A 53 -6.40 16.15 -7.85
C HIS A 53 -6.74 17.56 -7.33
N ALA A 54 -5.84 18.53 -7.51
CA ALA A 54 -5.94 19.83 -6.85
C ALA A 54 -7.20 20.63 -7.22
N GLU A 55 -7.68 20.48 -8.47
CA GLU A 55 -8.81 21.25 -8.98
C GLU A 55 -10.13 20.47 -9.02
N THR A 56 -10.06 19.14 -9.16
CA THR A 56 -11.23 18.30 -9.45
C THR A 56 -11.42 17.18 -8.44
N GLY A 57 -10.45 16.96 -7.56
CA GLY A 57 -10.49 15.93 -6.54
C GLY A 57 -11.37 16.34 -5.36
N ALA A 58 -12.20 15.42 -4.89
CA ALA A 58 -13.05 15.63 -3.71
C ALA A 58 -12.27 15.55 -2.39
N TYR A 59 -11.01 15.09 -2.44
CA TYR A 59 -10.21 14.81 -1.26
C TYR A 59 -8.86 15.54 -1.28
N GLU A 60 -8.27 15.66 -0.10
CA GLU A 60 -6.87 15.97 0.14
C GLU A 60 -6.09 14.68 0.40
N HIS A 61 -4.81 14.72 0.08
CA HIS A 61 -3.90 13.60 0.33
C HIS A 61 -3.70 13.40 1.84
N GLY A 62 -3.89 12.17 2.32
CA GLY A 62 -3.60 11.75 3.69
C GLY A 62 -2.35 10.86 3.74
N THR A 63 -2.55 9.55 3.83
CA THR A 63 -1.48 8.54 3.75
C THR A 63 -1.53 7.89 2.37
N GLY A 64 -0.44 7.99 1.60
CA GLY A 64 -0.39 7.41 0.27
C GLY A 64 -0.49 5.88 0.26
N CYS A 65 -0.58 5.32 -0.95
CA CYS A 65 -0.73 3.87 -1.12
C CYS A 65 0.34 3.04 -0.41
N HIS A 66 -0.10 2.09 0.42
CA HIS A 66 0.76 1.22 1.22
C HIS A 66 0.12 -0.16 1.44
N ASP A 67 0.93 -1.15 1.79
CA ASP A 67 0.45 -2.47 2.21
C ASP A 67 -0.18 -2.43 3.61
N VAL A 68 -1.30 -3.14 3.78
CA VAL A 68 -2.03 -3.19 5.05
C VAL A 68 -1.98 -4.59 5.64
N GLY A 69 -1.42 -4.68 6.85
CA GLY A 69 -1.38 -5.91 7.65
C GLY A 69 -0.37 -6.93 7.12
N ALA A 70 -0.47 -8.16 7.63
CA ALA A 70 0.39 -9.26 7.22
C ALA A 70 -0.12 -9.89 5.91
N VAL A 71 0.83 -10.31 5.06
CA VAL A 71 0.54 -11.10 3.86
C VAL A 71 0.12 -12.51 4.28
N GLY A 72 -0.99 -12.98 3.73
CA GLY A 72 -1.48 -14.34 3.91
C GLY A 72 -1.02 -15.27 2.80
N GLU A 73 -1.16 -16.58 3.04
CA GLU A 73 -0.81 -17.62 2.08
C GLU A 73 -1.90 -18.69 2.02
N HIS A 74 -2.20 -19.18 0.81
CA HIS A 74 -3.15 -20.25 0.57
C HIS A 74 -2.79 -21.02 -0.70
N ASP A 75 -2.53 -22.33 -0.58
CA ASP A 75 -2.24 -23.23 -1.71
C ASP A 75 -1.16 -22.71 -2.68
N GLY A 76 -0.10 -22.12 -2.12
CA GLY A 76 1.02 -21.54 -2.86
C GLY A 76 0.76 -20.14 -3.45
N TRP A 77 -0.42 -19.57 -3.22
CA TRP A 77 -0.73 -18.17 -3.52
C TRP A 77 -0.46 -17.30 -2.30
N ARG A 78 -0.03 -16.06 -2.53
CA ARG A 78 0.08 -15.01 -1.52
C ARG A 78 -1.02 -13.98 -1.75
N TYR A 79 -1.60 -13.46 -0.68
CA TYR A 79 -2.65 -12.45 -0.76
C TYR A 79 -2.48 -11.37 0.31
N GLY A 80 -3.01 -10.19 0.05
CA GLY A 80 -2.93 -9.08 0.96
C GLY A 80 -3.84 -7.93 0.56
N ARG A 81 -3.61 -6.78 1.20
CA ARG A 81 -4.35 -5.55 0.92
C ARG A 81 -3.39 -4.39 0.73
N VAL A 82 -3.79 -3.47 -0.13
CA VAL A 82 -3.21 -2.13 -0.23
C VAL A 82 -4.27 -1.11 0.20
N ALA A 83 -3.86 0.01 0.75
CA ALA A 83 -4.78 1.09 1.08
C ALA A 83 -4.16 2.46 0.87
N THR A 84 -5.04 3.44 0.66
CA THR A 84 -4.73 4.87 0.74
C THR A 84 -5.71 5.53 1.69
N ALA A 85 -5.25 6.50 2.46
CA ALA A 85 -6.08 7.33 3.31
C ALA A 85 -6.14 8.75 2.76
N VAL A 86 -7.35 9.29 2.65
CA VAL A 86 -7.62 10.62 2.11
C VAL A 86 -8.54 11.39 3.05
N ILE A 87 -8.56 12.72 2.93
CA ILE A 87 -9.35 13.60 3.79
C ILE A 87 -10.37 14.33 2.92
N ALA A 88 -11.66 14.20 3.19
CA ALA A 88 -12.69 14.87 2.39
C ALA A 88 -12.60 16.39 2.56
N ARG A 89 -12.54 17.12 1.45
CA ARG A 89 -12.41 18.59 1.48
C ARG A 89 -13.60 19.29 2.12
N GLU A 90 -14.80 18.75 1.92
CA GLU A 90 -16.04 19.37 2.40
C GLU A 90 -16.23 19.22 3.92
N SER A 91 -15.86 18.06 4.48
CA SER A 91 -16.13 17.71 5.88
C SER A 91 -14.88 17.67 6.77
N GLY A 92 -13.69 17.54 6.20
CA GLY A 92 -12.45 17.24 6.93
C GLY A 92 -12.38 15.81 7.46
N GLU A 93 -13.32 14.93 7.10
CA GLU A 93 -13.34 13.54 7.56
C GLU A 93 -12.29 12.68 6.84
N THR A 94 -11.68 11.74 7.57
CA THR A 94 -10.70 10.80 6.99
C THR A 94 -11.41 9.55 6.49
N TYR A 95 -11.08 9.14 5.27
CA TYR A 95 -11.55 7.91 4.65
C TYR A 95 -10.36 7.03 4.26
N THR A 96 -10.53 5.72 4.40
CA THR A 96 -9.57 4.72 3.91
C THR A 96 -10.20 3.92 2.80
N PHE A 97 -9.52 3.87 1.65
CA PHE A 97 -9.90 3.04 0.51
C PHE A 97 -8.93 1.85 0.45
N GLU A 98 -9.46 0.63 0.41
CA GLU A 98 -8.68 -0.60 0.40
C GLU A 98 -8.89 -1.40 -0.90
N GLY A 99 -7.81 -2.01 -1.40
CA GLY A 99 -7.81 -2.94 -2.52
C GLY A 99 -7.24 -4.29 -2.12
N LEU A 100 -7.84 -5.38 -2.60
CA LEU A 100 -7.35 -6.75 -2.41
C LEU A 100 -6.46 -7.16 -3.59
N TRP A 101 -5.43 -7.95 -3.30
CA TRP A 101 -4.59 -8.59 -4.31
C TRP A 101 -4.33 -10.05 -3.93
N MET A 102 -4.11 -10.88 -4.94
CA MET A 102 -3.73 -12.28 -4.75
C MET A 102 -2.94 -12.77 -5.96
N CYS A 103 -1.72 -13.23 -5.73
CA CYS A 103 -0.79 -13.61 -6.78
C CYS A 103 0.01 -14.86 -6.40
N LYS A 104 0.55 -15.53 -7.42
CA LYS A 104 1.51 -16.60 -7.21
C LYS A 104 2.92 -15.98 -7.18
N PRO A 105 3.73 -16.26 -6.14
CA PRO A 105 5.06 -15.68 -6.05
C PRO A 105 5.94 -16.21 -7.19
N VAL A 106 6.90 -15.40 -7.62
CA VAL A 106 7.99 -15.88 -8.48
C VAL A 106 8.82 -16.89 -7.67
N ALA A 107 9.12 -18.04 -8.27
CA ALA A 107 10.03 -19.00 -7.65
C ALA A 107 11.45 -18.42 -7.64
N ASP A 108 12.10 -18.43 -6.48
CA ASP A 108 13.50 -18.02 -6.30
C ASP A 108 14.48 -18.90 -7.09
#